data_AF-I2QEB1-F1
#
_entry.id   AF-I2QEB1-F1
#
_cell.length_a   1.000
_cell.length_b   1.000
_cell.length_c   1.000
_cell.angle_alpha   90.00
_cell.angle_beta   90.00
_cell.angle_gamma   90.00
#
_symmetry.space_group_name_H-M   'P 1'
#
loop_
_entity.id
_entity.type
_entity.pdbx_description
1 polymer ?
#
loop_
_entity_poly.entity_id
_entity_poly.type
_entity_poly.pdbx_seq_one_letter_code
_entity_poly.pdbx_strand_id
1 'polypeptide(L)' 'MTSEVTLPRKHVDESAAPKPVRPSHQKVIEQVERWANSPGLQPPRLQPSTHAKAG' A
#
# COMPACT_ATOMS: atom_id res chain seq x y z
N MET A 1 37.03 20.34 5.24
CA MET A 1 36.01 20.50 6.30
C MET A 1 34.65 20.50 5.61
N THR A 2 34.02 19.36 5.45
CA THR A 2 32.66 19.26 4.87
C THR A 2 31.70 18.94 5.99
N SER A 3 30.83 19.89 6.33
CA SER A 3 29.79 19.72 7.33
C SER A 3 28.74 18.75 6.80
N GLU A 4 28.56 17.61 7.47
CA GLU A 4 27.46 16.69 7.19
C GLU A 4 26.14 17.37 7.55
N VAL A 5 25.35 17.72 6.53
CA VAL A 5 24.02 18.27 6.70
C VAL A 5 23.06 17.11 6.94
N THR A 6 22.79 16.83 8.21
CA THR A 6 21.76 15.87 8.62
C THR A 6 20.39 16.49 8.37
N LEU A 7 19.82 16.24 7.19
CA LEU A 7 18.42 16.55 6.94
C LEU A 7 17.58 15.80 7.98
N PRO A 8 16.70 16.48 8.74
CA PRO A 8 15.77 15.79 9.59
C PRO A 8 14.88 14.94 8.68
N ARG A 9 15.20 13.65 8.57
CA ARG A 9 14.38 12.66 7.89
C ARG A 9 13.17 12.44 8.78
N LYS A 10 12.24 13.40 8.76
CA LYS A 10 10.85 13.15 9.15
C LYS A 10 10.27 12.27 8.06
N HIS A 11 10.67 11.00 8.10
CA HIS A 11 9.89 9.94 7.51
C HIS A 11 8.58 9.94 8.31
N VAL A 12 7.60 10.71 7.82
CA VAL A 12 6.23 10.56 8.29
C VAL A 12 5.87 9.14 7.93
N ASP A 13 5.88 8.28 8.94
CA ASP A 13 5.38 6.94 8.84
C ASP A 13 3.88 7.07 8.59
N GLU A 14 3.47 7.04 7.33
CA GLU A 14 2.08 7.10 6.88
C GLU A 14 1.32 5.80 7.22
N SER A 15 1.79 5.06 8.22
CA SER A 15 1.36 3.70 8.57
C SER A 15 0.02 3.69 9.32
N ALA A 16 -0.43 4.84 9.82
CA ALA A 16 -1.77 5.00 10.36
C ALA A 16 -2.60 5.83 9.39
N ALA A 17 -3.43 5.17 8.58
CA ALA A 17 -4.49 5.85 7.85
C ALA A 17 -5.24 6.78 8.83
N PRO A 18 -5.37 8.08 8.52
CA PRO A 18 -5.99 9.03 9.43
C PRO A 18 -7.42 8.57 9.74
N LYS A 19 -7.78 8.54 11.02
CA LYS A 19 -9.14 8.15 11.43
C LYS A 19 -10.16 9.05 10.72
N PRO A 20 -11.17 8.49 10.01
CA PRO A 20 -12.21 9.31 9.42
C PRO A 20 -12.96 10.04 10.53
N VAL A 21 -12.77 11.36 10.59
CA VAL A 21 -13.32 12.20 11.65
C VAL A 21 -14.85 12.37 11.52
N ARG A 22 -15.43 12.04 10.34
CA ARG A 22 -16.86 12.17 10.07
C ARG A 22 -17.41 10.89 9.42
N PRO A 23 -18.62 10.44 9.76
CA PRO A 23 -19.25 9.23 9.18
C PRO A 23 -19.36 9.26 7.65
N SER A 24 -19.49 10.45 7.04
CA SER A 24 -19.51 10.61 5.59
C SER A 24 -18.18 10.25 4.92
N HIS A 25 -17.05 10.55 5.55
CA HIS A 25 -15.73 10.22 5.02
C HIS A 25 -15.42 8.74 5.13
N GLN A 26 -15.95 8.05 6.14
CA GLN A 26 -15.78 6.60 6.29
C GLN A 26 -16.33 5.85 5.05
N LYS A 27 -17.51 6.23 4.56
CA LYS A 27 -18.09 5.64 3.34
C LYS A 27 -17.21 5.82 2.10
N VAL A 28 -16.57 6.98 1.97
CA VAL A 28 -15.66 7.27 0.86
C VAL A 28 -14.42 6.38 0.94
N ILE A 29 -13.84 6.22 2.14
CA ILE A 29 -12.69 5.34 2.37
C ILE A 29 -13.04 3.89 2.02
N GLU A 30 -14.15 3.37 2.55
CA GLU A 30 -14.63 2.00 2.28
C GLU A 30 -14.84 1.76 0.77
N GLN A 31 -15.40 2.73 0.06
CA GLN A 31 -15.59 2.64 -1.39
C GLN A 31 -14.27 2.61 -2.15
N VAL A 32 -13.31 3.45 -1.77
CA VAL A 32 -11.97 3.51 -2.39
C VAL A 32 -11.20 2.22 -2.13
N GLU A 33 -11.20 1.71 -0.90
CA GLU A 33 -10.57 0.44 -0.54
C GLU A 33 -11.17 -0.73 -1.33
N ARG A 34 -12.50 -0.78 -1.47
CA ARG A 34 -13.18 -1.82 -2.25
C ARG A 34 -12.82 -1.75 -3.74
N TRP A 35 -12.69 -0.55 -4.29
CA TRP A 35 -12.29 -0.36 -5.69
C TRP A 35 -10.83 -0.79 -5.93
N ALA A 36 -9.91 -0.36 -5.05
CA ALA A 36 -8.50 -0.72 -5.14
C ALA A 36 -8.27 -2.23 -5.05
N ASN A 37 -9.09 -2.94 -4.26
CA ASN A 37 -9.02 -4.40 -4.12
C ASN A 37 -9.93 -5.16 -5.11
N SER A 38 -10.46 -4.48 -6.13
CA SER A 38 -11.34 -5.13 -7.10
C SER A 38 -10.58 -6.07 -8.05
N PRO A 39 -11.17 -7.20 -8.48
CA PRO A 39 -10.50 -8.17 -9.34
C PRO A 39 -9.99 -7.61 -10.67
N GLY A 40 -10.61 -6.54 -11.19
CA GLY A 40 -10.20 -5.89 -12.44
C GLY A 40 -8.97 -5.00 -12.33
N LEU A 41 -8.59 -4.62 -11.10
CA LEU A 41 -7.39 -3.83 -10.80
C LEU A 41 -6.26 -4.67 -10.20
N GLN A 42 -6.55 -5.90 -9.75
CA GLN A 42 -5.52 -6.82 -9.31
C GLN A 42 -4.70 -7.31 -10.52
N PRO A 43 -3.36 -7.30 -10.44
CA PRO A 43 -2.55 -7.90 -11.48
C PRO A 43 -2.89 -9.39 -11.59
N PRO A 44 -2.85 -9.97 -12.81
CA PRO A 44 -3.07 -11.40 -12.98
C PRO A 44 -2.09 -12.16 -12.08
N ARG A 45 -2.63 -13.01 -11.20
CA ARG A 45 -1.82 -13.82 -10.29
C ARG A 45 -0.91 -14.70 -11.13
N LEU A 46 0.40 -14.44 -11.06
CA LEU A 46 1.41 -15.35 -11.59
C LEU A 46 1.16 -16.70 -10.91
N GLN A 47 0.73 -17.69 -11.68
CA GLN A 47 0.60 -19.04 -11.15
C GLN A 47 1.99 -19.47 -10.68
N PRO A 48 2.14 -20.01 -9.46
CA PRO A 48 3.42 -20.58 -9.06
C PRO A 48 3.77 -21.65 -10.09
N SER A 49 4.86 -21.44 -10.82
CA SER A 49 5.32 -22.41 -11.82
C SER A 49 5.64 -23.69 -11.07
N THR A 50 4.71 -24.64 -11.08
CA THR A 50 4.98 -26.02 -10.74
C THR A 50 5.80 -26.61 -11.88
N HIS A 51 7.03 -26.15 -12.07
CA HIS A 51 8.02 -26.97 -12.73
C HIS A 51 8.55 -27.93 -11.66
N ALA A 52 7.76 -28.97 -11.41
CA ALA A 52 8.35 -30.24 -11.03
C ALA A 52 9.39 -30.56 -12.12
N LYS A 53 10.67 -30.50 -11.78
CA LYS A 53 11.71 -31.12 -12.59
C LYS A 53 12.26 -32.26 -11.75
N ALA A 54 11.81 -33.45 -12.12
CA ALA A 54 12.50 -34.70 -11.85
C ALA A 54 13.93 -34.61 -12.40
N GLY A 55 14.89 -35.15 -11.65
CA GLY A 55 16.30 -35.23 -12.01
C GLY A 55 17.16 -35.40 -10.78
#